data_AF-S2R623-F1
#
_entry.id   AF-S2R623-F1
#
_cell.length_a   1.000
_cell.length_b   1.000
_cell.length_c   1.000
_cell.angle_alpha   90.00
_cell.angle_beta   90.00
_cell.angle_gamma   90.00
#
_symmetry.space_group_name_H-M   'P 1'
#
loop_
_entity.id
_entity.type
_entity.pdbx_description
1 polymer ?
#
loop_
_entity_poly.entity_id
_entity_poly.type
_entity_poly.pdbx_seq_one_letter_code
_entity_poly.pdbx_strand_id
1 'polypeptide(L)'
;MARTKAEIKAWEHEMAQRATEQLSALADTQKFKQYLRQNAAFHGYSVRNVLLINMQHPNATRVAGFKQWDKLGRHIRKGEHAIKITMPIVKKLTPEEQVKYKTTAERAIVGYRYGSVFDVSQTKGKALLSANDFIKERLGDHQNVDRLYHAVVDAINTEGHVKVSEAPIDEPGVR
;
A
#
# COMPACT_ATOMS: atom_id res chain seq x y z
N MET A 1 12.91 -30.62 7.13
CA MET A 1 14.36 -30.40 6.91
C MET A 1 14.54 -29.01 6.32
N ALA A 2 15.64 -28.32 6.66
CA ALA A 2 15.96 -27.03 6.04
C ALA A 2 16.43 -27.25 4.59
N ARG A 3 15.99 -26.39 3.66
CA ARG A 3 16.38 -26.48 2.25
C ARG A 3 17.89 -26.31 2.08
N THR A 4 18.49 -27.06 1.17
CA THR A 4 19.89 -26.90 0.77
C THR A 4 20.09 -25.56 0.04
N LYS A 5 21.35 -25.10 -0.06
CA LYS A 5 21.67 -23.87 -0.79
C LYS A 5 21.26 -23.93 -2.27
N ALA A 6 21.36 -25.11 -2.88
CA ALA A 6 20.94 -25.34 -4.27
C ALA A 6 19.42 -25.26 -4.40
N GLU A 7 18.68 -25.88 -3.48
CA GLU A 7 17.21 -25.82 -3.45
C GLU A 7 16.70 -24.40 -3.21
N ILE A 8 17.36 -23.63 -2.34
CA ILE A 8 17.03 -22.20 -2.15
C ILE A 8 17.21 -21.45 -3.46
N LYS A 9 18.37 -21.59 -4.12
CA LYS A 9 18.65 -20.88 -5.37
C LYS A 9 17.68 -21.25 -6.49
N ALA A 10 17.33 -22.54 -6.61
CA ALA A 10 16.35 -23.02 -7.57
C ALA A 10 14.96 -22.41 -7.28
N TRP A 11 14.54 -22.42 -6.02
CA TRP A 11 13.29 -21.81 -5.58
C TRP A 11 13.26 -20.30 -5.83
N GLU A 12 14.37 -19.58 -5.59
CA GLU A 12 14.48 -18.15 -5.86
C GLU A 12 14.30 -17.81 -7.34
N HIS A 13 14.87 -18.65 -8.22
CA HIS A 13 14.74 -18.53 -9.67
C HIS A 13 13.31 -18.82 -10.13
N GLU A 14 12.70 -19.89 -9.62
CA GLU A 14 11.31 -20.25 -9.90
C GLU A 14 10.34 -19.13 -9.49
N MET A 15 10.51 -18.56 -8.30
CA MET A 15 9.70 -17.42 -7.83
C MET A 15 9.85 -16.20 -8.74
N ALA A 16 11.07 -15.95 -9.23
CA ALA A 16 11.33 -14.85 -10.15
C ALA A 16 10.68 -15.09 -11.53
N GLN A 17 10.72 -16.32 -12.04
CA GLN A 17 10.07 -16.69 -13.31
C GLN A 17 8.55 -16.60 -13.21
N ARG A 18 7.95 -17.16 -12.16
CA ARG A 18 6.49 -17.10 -11.95
C ARG A 18 5.98 -15.66 -11.85
N ALA A 19 6.72 -14.78 -11.17
CA ALA A 19 6.38 -13.36 -11.11
C ALA A 19 6.43 -12.69 -12.50
N THR A 20 7.38 -13.09 -13.36
CA THR A 20 7.46 -12.62 -14.74
C THR A 20 6.30 -13.16 -15.58
N GLU A 21 5.94 -14.43 -15.45
CA GLU A 21 4.78 -15.02 -16.15
C GLU A 21 3.47 -14.32 -15.79
N GLN A 22 3.33 -13.87 -14.54
CA GLN A 22 2.17 -13.09 -14.11
C GLN A 22 2.03 -11.74 -14.83
N LEU A 23 3.10 -11.17 -15.42
CA LEU A 23 2.96 -9.95 -16.22
C LEU A 23 2.04 -10.17 -17.42
N SER A 24 2.21 -11.28 -18.15
CA SER A 24 1.35 -11.59 -19.30
C SER A 24 -0.11 -11.77 -18.88
N ALA A 25 -0.34 -12.26 -17.66
CA ALA A 25 -1.67 -12.42 -17.10
C ALA A 25 -2.37 -11.09 -16.78
N LEU A 26 -1.64 -9.95 -16.76
CA LEU A 26 -2.25 -8.62 -16.62
C LEU A 26 -2.99 -8.14 -17.88
N ALA A 27 -2.87 -8.85 -19.00
CA ALA A 27 -3.75 -8.61 -20.15
C ALA A 27 -5.22 -8.95 -19.85
N ASP A 28 -5.47 -9.81 -18.85
CA ASP A 28 -6.82 -10.09 -18.38
C ASP A 28 -7.36 -8.94 -17.51
N THR A 29 -8.58 -8.50 -17.80
CA THR A 29 -9.19 -7.33 -17.13
C THR A 29 -9.38 -7.55 -15.62
N GLN A 30 -9.75 -8.75 -15.18
CA GLN A 30 -10.00 -9.02 -13.76
C GLN A 30 -8.68 -9.07 -12.98
N LYS A 31 -7.66 -9.73 -13.54
CA LYS A 31 -6.32 -9.77 -12.95
C LYS A 31 -5.68 -8.38 -12.92
N PHE A 32 -5.88 -7.57 -13.95
CA PHE A 32 -5.41 -6.19 -13.95
C PHE A 32 -6.09 -5.34 -12.88
N LYS A 33 -7.42 -5.44 -12.73
CA LYS A 33 -8.15 -4.77 -11.64
C LYS A 33 -7.66 -5.21 -10.26
N GLN A 34 -7.40 -6.51 -10.07
CA GLN A 34 -6.84 -7.02 -8.81
C GLN A 34 -5.46 -6.42 -8.53
N TYR A 35 -4.57 -6.41 -9.53
CA TYR A 35 -3.26 -5.78 -9.44
C TYR A 35 -3.38 -4.30 -9.05
N LEU A 36 -4.26 -3.53 -9.70
CA LEU A 36 -4.43 -2.09 -9.40
C LEU A 36 -4.91 -1.86 -7.96
N ARG A 37 -5.85 -2.67 -7.47
CA ARG A 37 -6.34 -2.58 -6.08
C ARG A 37 -5.20 -2.81 -5.08
N GLN A 38 -4.37 -3.83 -5.29
CA GLN A 38 -3.24 -4.12 -4.41
C GLN A 38 -2.13 -3.06 -4.54
N ASN A 39 -1.84 -2.59 -5.74
CA ASN A 39 -0.86 -1.54 -5.97
C ASN A 39 -1.25 -0.23 -5.26
N ALA A 40 -2.54 0.11 -5.26
CA ALA A 40 -3.07 1.26 -4.53
C ALA A 40 -3.00 1.09 -3.00
N ALA A 41 -3.10 -0.15 -2.50
CA ALA A 41 -3.06 -0.45 -1.08
C ALA A 41 -1.65 -0.47 -0.48
N PHE A 42 -0.61 -0.62 -1.32
CA PHE A 42 0.78 -0.75 -0.87
C PHE A 42 1.58 0.55 -1.05
N HIS A 43 2.66 0.70 -0.27
CA HIS A 43 3.50 1.91 -0.16
C HIS A 43 4.46 2.14 -1.35
N GLY A 44 4.00 1.96 -2.60
CA GLY A 44 4.85 2.12 -3.79
C GLY A 44 5.79 0.95 -4.04
N TYR A 45 5.33 -0.29 -3.81
CA TYR A 45 6.10 -1.47 -4.19
C TYR A 45 6.33 -1.53 -5.71
N SER A 46 7.44 -2.15 -6.12
CA SER A 46 7.66 -2.48 -7.53
C SER A 46 6.57 -3.43 -8.04
N VAL A 47 6.25 -3.35 -9.34
CA VAL A 47 5.30 -4.25 -10.02
C VAL A 47 5.60 -5.72 -9.69
N ARG A 48 6.89 -6.10 -9.72
CA ARG A 48 7.35 -7.44 -9.34
C ARG A 48 6.94 -7.82 -7.93
N ASN A 49 7.09 -6.93 -6.94
CA ASN A 49 6.70 -7.22 -5.57
C ASN A 49 5.18 -7.28 -5.41
N VAL A 50 4.41 -6.43 -6.11
CA VAL A 50 2.94 -6.52 -6.11
C VAL A 50 2.49 -7.87 -6.65
N LEU A 51 3.02 -8.31 -7.80
CA LEU A 51 2.70 -9.62 -8.38
C LEU A 51 3.15 -10.80 -7.51
N LEU A 52 4.35 -10.71 -6.91
CA LEU A 52 4.82 -11.72 -5.96
C LEU A 52 3.87 -11.86 -4.76
N ILE A 53 3.41 -10.74 -4.21
CA ILE A 53 2.43 -10.74 -3.12
C ILE A 53 1.12 -11.34 -3.62
N ASN A 54 0.61 -10.90 -4.78
CA ASN A 54 -0.66 -11.37 -5.33
C ASN A 54 -0.68 -12.89 -5.52
N MET A 55 0.38 -13.46 -6.08
CA MET A 55 0.50 -14.90 -6.32
C MET A 55 0.49 -15.73 -5.03
N GLN A 56 1.04 -15.18 -3.94
CA GLN A 56 1.14 -15.88 -2.65
C GLN A 56 -0.08 -15.61 -1.76
N HIS A 57 -0.68 -14.43 -1.87
CA HIS A 57 -1.78 -13.96 -1.04
C HIS A 57 -2.69 -13.00 -1.83
N PRO A 58 -3.60 -13.53 -2.66
CA PRO A 58 -4.40 -12.72 -3.61
C PRO A 58 -5.32 -11.68 -2.96
N ASN A 59 -5.63 -11.85 -1.67
CA ASN A 59 -6.49 -10.96 -0.90
C ASN A 59 -5.70 -10.05 0.04
N ALA A 60 -4.39 -9.86 -0.21
CA ALA A 60 -3.58 -8.96 0.61
C ALA A 60 -4.07 -7.52 0.47
N THR A 61 -4.26 -6.85 1.60
CA THR A 61 -4.76 -5.48 1.69
C THR A 61 -3.78 -4.54 2.38
N ARG A 62 -2.92 -5.07 3.27
CA ARG A 62 -1.85 -4.28 3.89
C ARG A 62 -0.75 -5.20 4.35
N VAL A 63 0.42 -5.08 3.74
CA VAL A 63 1.57 -5.93 4.07
C VAL A 63 2.67 -5.14 4.78
N ALA A 64 3.27 -5.78 5.78
CA ALA A 64 4.44 -5.22 6.46
C ALA A 64 5.35 -6.32 7.02
N GLY A 65 6.60 -5.96 7.29
CA GLY A 65 7.55 -6.84 7.99
C GLY A 65 7.23 -6.95 9.49
N PHE A 66 7.75 -7.99 10.14
CA PHE A 66 7.55 -8.27 11.57
C PHE A 66 7.72 -7.04 12.47
N LYS A 67 8.86 -6.35 12.35
CA LYS A 67 9.18 -5.17 13.17
C LYS A 67 8.19 -4.02 12.99
N GLN A 68 7.62 -3.89 11.79
CA GLN A 68 6.64 -2.85 11.52
C GLN A 68 5.29 -3.19 12.14
N TRP A 69 4.87 -4.45 12.11
CA TRP A 69 3.68 -4.88 12.81
C TRP A 69 3.79 -4.68 14.32
N ASP A 70 4.94 -5.02 14.89
CA ASP A 70 5.22 -4.83 16.31
C ASP A 70 5.09 -3.36 16.73
N LYS A 71 5.68 -2.44 15.95
CA LYS A 71 5.50 -0.98 16.14
C LYS A 71 4.05 -0.50 16.05
N LEU A 72 3.22 -1.19 15.27
CA LEU A 72 1.79 -0.89 15.13
C LEU A 72 0.95 -1.56 16.23
N GLY A 73 1.57 -2.22 17.22
CA GLY A 73 0.87 -2.94 18.29
C GLY A 73 0.13 -4.18 17.78
N ARG A 74 0.66 -4.81 16.73
CA ARG A 74 0.11 -6.04 16.13
C ARG A 74 1.18 -7.13 16.06
N HIS A 75 0.77 -8.36 16.29
CA HIS A 75 1.64 -9.53 16.24
C HIS A 75 1.10 -10.55 15.25
N ILE A 76 2.00 -11.22 14.53
CA ILE A 76 1.65 -12.28 13.58
C ILE A 76 1.06 -13.46 14.36
N ARG A 77 -0.03 -14.04 13.86
CA ARG A 77 -0.66 -15.21 14.49
C ARG A 77 0.25 -16.43 14.37
N LYS A 78 0.22 -17.29 15.37
CA LYS A 78 1.01 -18.53 15.36
C LYS A 78 0.54 -19.41 14.20
N GLY A 79 1.47 -19.92 13.41
CA GLY A 79 1.19 -20.79 12.25
C GLY A 79 1.03 -20.06 10.92
N GLU A 80 1.06 -18.72 10.90
CA GLU A 80 0.95 -17.95 9.66
C GLU A 80 2.20 -18.07 8.79
N HIS A 81 1.99 -18.21 7.48
CA HIS A 81 3.07 -18.31 6.50
C HIS A 81 3.46 -16.93 5.98
N ALA A 82 4.77 -16.68 5.90
CA ALA A 82 5.30 -15.42 5.39
C ALA A 82 5.12 -15.30 3.87
N ILE A 83 4.74 -14.11 3.42
CA ILE A 83 4.75 -13.71 2.01
C ILE A 83 6.16 -13.24 1.66
N LYS A 84 6.71 -13.77 0.56
CA LYS A 84 8.07 -13.45 0.12
C LYS A 84 8.08 -12.31 -0.87
N ILE A 85 8.89 -11.29 -0.59
CA ILE A 85 9.13 -10.14 -1.47
C ILE A 85 10.62 -10.01 -1.77
N THR A 86 10.99 -9.38 -2.87
CA THR A 86 12.38 -9.01 -3.13
C THR A 86 12.72 -7.71 -2.39
N MET A 87 13.85 -7.70 -1.71
CA MET A 87 14.38 -6.55 -0.97
C MET A 87 15.80 -6.24 -1.43
N PRO A 88 16.13 -4.97 -1.68
CA PRO A 88 17.50 -4.59 -2.02
C PRO A 88 18.44 -4.80 -0.83
N ILE A 89 19.65 -5.25 -1.12
CA ILE A 89 20.76 -5.29 -0.18
C ILE A 89 21.55 -3.99 -0.39
N VAL A 90 21.37 -3.03 0.51
CA VAL A 90 22.05 -1.73 0.44
C VAL A 90 23.29 -1.76 1.35
N LYS A 91 24.47 -1.67 0.75
CA LYS A 91 25.75 -1.60 1.49
C LYS A 91 26.38 -0.23 1.34
N LYS A 92 27.23 0.13 2.31
CA LYS A 92 28.16 1.25 2.17
C LYS A 92 29.29 0.81 1.25
N LEU A 93 29.64 1.63 0.27
CA LEU A 93 30.71 1.36 -0.69
C LEU A 93 32.07 1.74 -0.08
N THR A 94 33.08 0.91 -0.33
CA THR A 94 34.48 1.29 -0.06
C THR A 94 34.96 2.32 -1.10
N PRO A 95 36.04 3.08 -0.83
CA PRO A 95 36.61 4.01 -1.82
C PRO A 95 36.97 3.32 -3.15
N GLU A 96 37.49 2.09 -3.09
CA GLU A 96 37.82 1.30 -4.28
C GLU A 96 36.56 0.92 -5.08
N GLU A 97 35.47 0.56 -4.39
CA GLU A 97 34.19 0.28 -5.03
C GLU A 97 33.57 1.52 -5.66
N GLN A 98 33.69 2.69 -5.04
CA GLN A 98 33.22 3.96 -5.60
C GLN A 98 33.95 4.30 -6.90
N VAL A 99 35.28 4.12 -6.94
CA VAL A 99 36.08 4.27 -8.17
C VAL A 99 35.66 3.24 -9.22
N LYS A 100 35.52 1.97 -8.84
CA LYS A 100 35.11 0.88 -9.74
C LYS A 100 33.75 1.13 -10.39
N TYR A 101 32.77 1.54 -9.60
CA TYR A 101 31.40 1.81 -10.07
C TYR A 101 31.21 3.24 -10.58
N LYS A 102 32.27 4.05 -10.61
CA LYS A 102 32.25 5.46 -11.05
C LYS A 102 31.10 6.25 -10.41
N THR A 103 30.95 6.11 -9.09
CA THR A 103 29.89 6.76 -8.33
C THR A 103 30.46 7.48 -7.12
N THR A 104 29.88 8.62 -6.77
CA THR A 104 30.16 9.35 -5.53
C THR A 104 29.18 8.97 -4.41
N ALA A 105 28.25 8.04 -4.67
CA ALA A 105 27.27 7.62 -3.69
C ALA A 105 27.94 6.77 -2.60
N GLU A 106 27.72 7.12 -1.33
CA GLU A 106 28.24 6.33 -0.21
C GLU A 106 27.61 4.95 -0.10
N ARG A 107 26.39 4.77 -0.62
CA ARG A 107 25.63 3.52 -0.53
C ARG A 107 25.09 3.12 -1.89
N ALA A 108 25.14 1.83 -2.19
CA ALA A 108 24.54 1.27 -3.39
C ALA A 108 23.82 -0.05 -3.11
N ILE A 109 22.91 -0.39 -4.01
CA ILE A 109 22.27 -1.71 -4.05
C ILE A 109 23.28 -2.69 -4.67
N VAL A 110 23.75 -3.65 -3.88
CA VAL A 110 24.73 -4.66 -4.32
C VAL A 110 24.09 -6.00 -4.68
N GLY A 111 22.76 -6.08 -4.58
CA GLY A 111 22.00 -7.28 -4.87
C GLY A 111 20.61 -7.23 -4.27
N TYR A 112 19.89 -8.34 -4.42
CA TYR A 112 18.55 -8.52 -3.86
C TYR A 112 18.49 -9.83 -3.08
N ARG A 113 17.63 -9.86 -2.08
CA ARG A 113 17.29 -11.06 -1.31
C ARG A 113 15.79 -11.16 -1.11
N TYR A 114 15.30 -12.36 -0.81
CA TYR A 114 13.90 -12.50 -0.40
C TYR A 114 13.70 -12.14 1.07
N GLY A 115 12.88 -11.11 1.30
CA GLY A 115 12.37 -10.70 2.60
C GLY A 115 11.05 -11.40 2.95
N SER A 116 10.66 -11.30 4.21
CA SER A 116 9.39 -11.85 4.71
C SER A 116 8.49 -10.72 5.18
N VAL A 117 7.28 -10.67 4.62
CA VAL A 117 6.20 -9.77 5.03
C VAL A 117 4.95 -10.58 5.34
N PHE A 118 3.99 -9.95 6.01
CA PHE A 118 2.73 -10.56 6.41
C PHE A 118 1.62 -9.56 6.14
N ASP A 119 0.46 -10.05 5.70
CA ASP A 119 -0.75 -9.25 5.55
C ASP A 119 -1.40 -8.97 6.92
N VAL A 120 -2.16 -7.88 7.02
CA VAL A 120 -2.91 -7.52 8.23
C VAL A 120 -3.83 -8.63 8.71
N SER A 121 -4.44 -9.40 7.79
CA SER A 121 -5.31 -10.53 8.12
C SER A 121 -4.58 -11.64 8.87
N GLN A 122 -3.25 -11.73 8.73
CA GLN A 122 -2.38 -12.69 9.41
C GLN A 122 -1.92 -12.21 10.80
N THR A 123 -2.42 -11.06 11.26
CA THR A 123 -1.98 -10.44 12.52
C THR A 123 -3.15 -10.25 13.48
N LYS A 124 -2.85 -10.19 14.78
CA LYS A 124 -3.78 -9.82 15.86
C LYS A 124 -3.21 -8.66 16.66
N GLY A 125 -4.07 -7.81 17.21
CA GLY A 125 -3.65 -6.66 18.03
C GLY A 125 -4.48 -5.42 17.74
N LYS A 126 -3.89 -4.24 18.02
CA LYS A 126 -4.55 -2.94 17.92
C LYS A 126 -5.17 -2.72 16.53
N ALA A 127 -6.41 -2.24 16.48
CA ALA A 127 -7.05 -1.85 15.23
C ALA A 127 -6.19 -0.81 14.49
N LEU A 128 -6.06 -0.98 13.18
CA LEU A 128 -5.32 -0.02 12.36
C LEU A 128 -6.24 1.12 12.00
N LEU A 129 -5.70 2.34 12.08
CA LEU A 129 -6.39 3.52 11.55
C LEU A 129 -6.58 3.35 10.04
N SER A 130 -7.77 3.71 9.60
CA SER A 130 -8.26 3.79 8.23
C SER A 130 -8.59 5.26 7.90
N ALA A 131 -8.73 5.58 6.61
CA ALA A 131 -9.14 6.93 6.21
C ALA A 131 -10.49 7.33 6.86
N ASN A 132 -11.40 6.38 7.05
CA ASN A 132 -12.70 6.62 7.67
C ASN A 132 -12.59 7.07 9.13
N ASP A 133 -11.54 6.68 9.86
CA ASP A 133 -11.33 7.15 11.24
C ASP A 133 -11.02 8.65 11.30
N PHE A 134 -10.63 9.25 10.17
CA PHE A 134 -10.38 10.69 10.03
C PHE A 134 -11.54 11.43 9.36
N ILE A 135 -12.47 10.71 8.74
CA ILE A 135 -13.69 11.28 8.16
C ILE A 135 -14.71 11.35 9.30
N LYS A 136 -14.90 12.54 9.86
CA LYS A 136 -16.02 12.77 10.79
C LYS A 136 -17.33 12.65 10.01
N GLU A 137 -18.17 11.69 10.39
CA GLU A 137 -19.51 11.50 9.78
C GLU A 137 -20.40 12.74 9.90
N ARG A 138 -20.14 13.60 10.90
CA ARG A 138 -20.81 14.89 11.09
C ARG A 138 -19.80 16.03 10.98
N LEU A 139 -19.94 16.80 9.91
CA LEU A 139 -19.25 18.07 9.73
C LEU A 139 -19.63 19.09 10.83
N GLY A 140 -20.83 19.01 11.41
CA GLY A 140 -21.34 19.95 12.41
C GLY A 140 -20.53 20.09 13.71
N ASP A 141 -19.56 19.21 14.00
CA ASP A 141 -18.74 19.28 15.22
C ASP A 141 -17.47 20.16 15.06
N HIS A 142 -17.35 20.92 13.97
CA HIS A 142 -16.23 21.85 13.75
C HIS A 142 -16.71 23.30 13.70
N GLN A 143 -16.06 24.16 14.50
CA GLN A 143 -16.32 25.62 14.58
C GLN A 143 -16.30 26.35 13.22
N ASN A 144 -15.74 25.73 12.17
CA ASN A 144 -15.55 26.35 10.86
C ASN A 144 -16.46 25.78 9.76
N VAL A 145 -17.34 24.83 10.06
CA VAL A 145 -18.21 24.22 9.02
C VAL A 145 -19.26 25.18 8.53
N ASP A 146 -19.89 25.95 9.42
CA ASP A 146 -20.84 26.99 9.02
C ASP A 146 -20.18 27.99 8.07
N ARG A 147 -18.94 28.41 8.40
CA ARG A 147 -18.18 29.33 7.56
C ARG A 147 -17.85 28.74 6.19
N LEU A 148 -17.45 27.47 6.13
CA LEU A 148 -17.15 26.80 4.87
C LEU A 148 -18.41 26.62 4.01
N TYR A 149 -19.51 26.23 4.64
CA TYR A 149 -20.81 26.09 4.00
C TYR A 149 -21.27 27.40 3.37
N HIS A 150 -21.27 28.49 4.15
CA HIS A 150 -21.62 29.82 3.63
C HIS A 150 -20.68 30.29 2.53
N ALA A 151 -19.36 30.08 2.66
CA ALA A 151 -18.42 30.44 1.61
C ALA A 151 -18.68 29.69 0.28
N VAL A 152 -19.13 28.43 0.34
CA VAL A 152 -19.51 27.66 -0.85
C VAL A 152 -20.81 28.19 -1.44
N VAL A 153 -21.83 28.45 -0.61
CA VAL A 153 -23.11 29.04 -1.06
C VAL A 153 -22.88 30.40 -1.73
N ASP A 154 -22.03 31.24 -1.15
CA ASP A 154 -21.68 32.56 -1.69
C ASP A 154 -20.95 32.44 -3.03
N ALA A 155 -19.99 31.52 -3.13
CA ALA A 155 -19.25 31.29 -4.38
C ALA A 155 -20.18 30.81 -5.50
N ILE A 156 -21.12 29.90 -5.21
CA ILE A 156 -22.10 29.43 -6.20
C ILE A 156 -23.00 30.59 -6.66
N ASN A 157 -23.46 31.43 -5.74
CA ASN A 157 -24.35 32.55 -6.06
C ASN A 157 -23.65 33.72 -6.75
N THR A 158 -22.34 33.87 -6.56
CA THR A 158 -21.56 34.98 -7.12
C THR A 158 -20.90 34.61 -8.45
N GLU A 159 -20.33 33.41 -8.55
CA GLU A 159 -19.52 32.97 -9.70
C GLU A 159 -20.20 31.88 -10.52
N GLY A 160 -21.22 31.21 -9.97
CA GLY A 160 -21.93 30.11 -10.62
C GLY A 160 -23.04 30.55 -11.56
N HIS A 161 -23.43 29.65 -12.46
CA HIS A 161 -24.56 29.82 -13.37
C HIS A 161 -25.91 29.39 -12.77
N VAL A 162 -25.90 28.89 -11.53
CA VAL A 162 -27.08 28.40 -10.81
C VAL A 162 -27.16 29.16 -9.49
N LYS A 163 -28.35 29.64 -9.13
CA LYS A 163 -28.59 30.27 -7.83
C LYS A 163 -29.15 29.27 -6.84
N VAL A 164 -28.67 29.34 -5.60
CA VAL A 164 -29.11 28.49 -4.50
C VAL A 164 -29.57 29.36 -3.33
N SER A 165 -30.67 28.97 -2.72
CA SER A 165 -31.24 29.59 -1.53
C SER A 165 -31.63 28.50 -0.54
N GLU A 166 -31.48 28.79 0.74
CA GLU A 166 -31.85 27.88 1.81
C GLU A 166 -33.29 28.16 2.27
N ALA A 167 -34.05 27.11 2.55
CA ALA A 167 -35.35 27.17 3.20
C ALA A 167 -35.42 26.08 4.27
N PRO A 168 -36.11 26.31 5.41
CA PRO A 168 -36.34 25.26 6.40
C PRO A 168 -37.01 24.05 5.75
N ILE A 169 -36.50 22.84 6.02
CA ILE A 169 -37.07 21.59 5.50
C ILE A 169 -38.54 21.40 5.95
N ASP A 170 -38.90 22.04 7.05
CA ASP A 170 -40.21 21.97 7.70
C ASP A 170 -41.25 22.87 7.01
N GLU A 171 -40.84 23.74 6.07
CA GLU A 171 -41.76 24.61 5.35
C GLU A 171 -42.58 23.83 4.31
N PRO A 172 -43.91 24.04 4.26
CA PRO A 172 -44.76 23.40 3.26
C PRO A 172 -44.33 23.75 1.83
N GLY A 173 -43.86 22.75 1.08
CA GLY A 173 -43.48 22.90 -0.33
C GLY A 173 -41.99 22.73 -0.64
N VAL A 174 -41.14 22.57 0.38
CA VAL A 174 -39.74 22.17 0.22
C VAL A 174 -39.69 20.64 0.09
N ARG A 175 -39.18 20.11 -1.03
CA ARG A 175 -39.00 18.66 -1.29
C ARG A 175 -37.52 18.31 -1.38
#